data_AF-A0A9P5HHT8-F1
#
_entry.id   AF-A0A9P5HHT8-F1
#
_cell.length_a   1.000
_cell.length_b   1.000
_cell.length_c   1.000
_cell.angle_alpha   90.00
_cell.angle_beta   90.00
_cell.angle_gamma   90.00
#
_symmetry.space_group_name_H-M   'P 1'
#
loop_
_entity.id
_entity.type
_entity.pdbx_description
1 polymer ?
#
loop_
_entity_poly.entity_id
_entity_poly.type
_entity_poly.pdbx_seq_one_letter_code
_entity_poly.pdbx_strand_id
1 'polypeptide(L)'
;MILMVPDDCVTSGDNLHWMVDPEKSKRMAVCYNGHTFFVGFPTFSGYTSSDNPRGVKLWALPGGENDIMDGERWGGLTLKDIVISVYEGYRMNGYKNGATVKLSDAVDVKGAKTEAILGNGVRTPGYVPIPICTEGRLWSEAKHLFENSLEALFKNPDKAWDGGSYPCGEGILSKEEKAAFKF
;
A
#
# COMPACT_ATOMS: atom_id res chain seq x y z
N MET A 1 -3.97 -2.13 -0.88
CA MET A 1 -2.64 -1.56 -1.20
C MET A 1 -2.22 -0.62 -0.08
N ILE A 2 -0.97 -0.20 -0.03
CA ILE A 2 -0.51 0.90 0.83
C ILE A 2 -0.05 2.04 -0.08
N LEU A 3 -0.68 3.22 0.04
CA LEU A 3 -0.22 4.43 -0.64
C LEU A 3 0.91 5.04 0.19
N MET A 4 2.09 5.20 -0.40
CA MET A 4 3.27 5.81 0.20
C MET A 4 3.50 7.20 -0.40
N VAL A 5 3.80 8.17 0.45
CA VAL A 5 3.82 9.59 0.10
C VAL A 5 5.16 10.20 0.51
N PRO A 6 5.82 10.97 -0.37
CA PRO A 6 7.12 11.57 -0.09
C PRO A 6 6.93 12.85 0.73
N ASP A 7 6.46 12.72 1.97
CA ASP A 7 6.31 13.81 2.94
C ASP A 7 7.17 13.58 4.18
N ASP A 8 7.15 14.52 5.13
CA ASP A 8 7.92 14.46 6.38
C ASP A 8 7.08 13.94 7.58
N CYS A 9 5.96 13.26 7.30
CA CYS A 9 4.94 12.88 8.30
C CYS A 9 4.24 14.03 9.04
N VAL A 10 4.58 15.29 8.76
CA VAL A 10 3.97 16.46 9.41
C VAL A 10 2.94 17.09 8.47
N THR A 11 3.21 17.12 7.17
CA THR A 11 2.35 17.77 6.16
C THR A 11 1.36 16.84 5.46
N SER A 12 1.34 15.55 5.83
CA SER A 12 0.73 14.44 5.07
C SER A 12 -0.77 14.55 4.86
N GLY A 13 -1.46 15.11 5.86
CA GLY A 13 -2.91 15.30 5.80
C GLY A 13 -3.32 16.33 4.77
N ASP A 14 -2.46 17.31 4.49
CA ASP A 14 -2.85 18.52 3.75
C ASP A 14 -2.66 18.43 2.24
N ASN A 15 -1.72 17.60 1.78
CA ASN A 15 -1.41 17.49 0.34
C ASN A 15 -2.24 16.43 -0.41
N LEU A 16 -2.99 15.58 0.31
CA LEU A 16 -3.74 14.44 -0.26
C LEU A 16 -5.25 14.48 -0.02
N HIS A 17 -5.81 15.61 0.45
CA HIS A 17 -7.26 15.81 0.64
C HIS A 17 -8.11 15.49 -0.62
N TRP A 18 -7.49 15.55 -1.81
CA TRP A 18 -8.16 15.21 -3.06
C TRP A 18 -8.19 13.70 -3.35
N MET A 19 -7.34 12.88 -2.72
CA MET A 19 -7.38 11.40 -2.82
C MET A 19 -8.03 10.75 -1.61
N VAL A 20 -7.64 11.18 -0.41
CA VAL A 20 -8.10 10.60 0.84
C VAL A 20 -9.12 11.56 1.44
N ASP A 21 -10.24 11.04 1.90
CA ASP A 21 -11.19 11.85 2.64
C ASP A 21 -10.50 12.55 3.83
N PRO A 22 -10.65 13.88 4.01
CA PRO A 22 -9.93 14.65 5.03
C PRO A 22 -10.14 14.16 6.47
N GLU A 23 -11.32 13.64 6.80
CA GLU A 23 -11.60 13.12 8.14
C GLU A 23 -10.97 11.75 8.34
N LYS A 24 -11.00 10.90 7.30
CA LYS A 24 -10.36 9.58 7.32
C LYS A 24 -8.84 9.65 7.22
N SER A 25 -8.29 10.65 6.53
CA SER A 25 -6.85 10.75 6.28
C SER A 25 -6.04 10.73 7.57
N LYS A 26 -6.50 11.44 8.60
CA LYS A 26 -5.86 11.46 9.93
C LYS A 26 -5.87 10.09 10.62
N ARG A 27 -6.95 9.32 10.42
CA ARG A 27 -7.07 7.98 11.04
C ARG A 27 -6.36 6.92 10.22
N MET A 28 -6.22 7.09 8.91
CA MET A 28 -5.52 6.15 8.03
C MET A 28 -4.01 6.39 7.98
N ALA A 29 -3.56 7.60 8.27
CA ALA A 29 -2.15 7.99 8.15
C ALA A 29 -1.28 7.25 9.17
N VAL A 30 -0.19 6.67 8.68
CA VAL A 30 0.87 6.10 9.50
C VAL A 30 2.19 6.70 9.06
N CYS A 31 2.93 7.29 10.00
CA CYS A 31 4.29 7.73 9.76
C CYS A 31 5.29 6.59 10.01
N TYR A 32 6.14 6.32 9.02
CA TYR A 32 7.28 5.42 9.19
C TYR A 32 8.42 5.82 8.25
N ASN A 33 9.67 5.69 8.71
CA ASN A 33 10.87 6.01 7.94
C ASN A 33 10.85 7.38 7.20
N GLY A 34 10.21 8.39 7.80
CA GLY A 34 10.11 9.73 7.20
C GLY A 34 9.20 9.79 5.97
N HIS A 35 8.19 8.92 5.89
CA HIS A 35 7.14 8.91 4.87
C HIS A 35 5.79 8.61 5.51
N THR A 36 4.72 9.13 4.92
CA THR A 36 3.36 8.76 5.31
C THR A 36 2.80 7.66 4.43
N PHE A 37 2.13 6.73 5.10
CA PHE A 37 1.47 5.58 4.51
C PHE A 37 -0.03 5.62 4.79
N PHE A 38 -0.83 5.28 3.77
CA PHE A 38 -2.27 5.11 3.90
C PHE A 38 -2.65 3.69 3.47
N VAL A 39 -3.23 2.93 4.39
CA VAL A 39 -3.64 1.54 4.15
C VAL A 39 -5.06 1.50 3.61
N GLY A 40 -5.21 1.22 2.32
CA GLY A 40 -6.49 1.40 1.65
C GLY A 40 -6.65 0.66 0.33
N PHE A 41 -7.81 0.84 -0.28
CA PHE A 41 -8.08 0.43 -1.65
C PHE A 41 -8.57 1.63 -2.46
N PRO A 42 -8.14 1.75 -3.74
CA PRO A 42 -8.59 2.82 -4.58
C PRO A 42 -10.03 2.56 -5.04
N THR A 43 -10.77 3.64 -5.19
CA THR A 43 -12.11 3.70 -5.80
C THR A 43 -12.08 4.78 -6.86
N PHE A 44 -12.93 4.64 -7.86
CA PHE A 44 -12.90 5.49 -9.04
C PHE A 44 -14.25 6.18 -9.23
N SER A 45 -14.25 7.51 -9.36
CA SER A 45 -15.48 8.29 -9.55
C SER A 45 -15.47 9.03 -10.90
N GLY A 46 -16.12 8.46 -11.93
CA GLY A 46 -16.55 9.16 -13.15
C GLY A 46 -15.48 9.80 -14.06
N TYR A 47 -15.93 10.55 -15.08
CA TYR A 47 -15.09 11.14 -16.17
C TYR A 47 -15.49 12.58 -16.53
N THR A 48 -14.54 13.49 -16.79
CA THR A 48 -14.79 14.74 -17.53
C THR A 48 -14.56 14.51 -19.01
N SER A 49 -15.18 15.31 -19.89
CA SER A 49 -15.07 15.25 -21.35
C SER A 49 -13.66 15.50 -21.94
N SER A 50 -12.60 15.29 -21.14
CA SER A 50 -11.20 15.65 -21.41
C SER A 50 -10.23 14.50 -21.09
N ASP A 51 -10.68 13.25 -21.13
CA ASP A 51 -9.82 12.08 -20.94
C ASP A 51 -9.08 11.89 -19.62
N ASN A 52 -9.64 12.47 -18.54
CA ASN A 52 -9.10 12.34 -17.19
C ASN A 52 -10.10 11.64 -16.23
N PRO A 53 -9.65 10.70 -15.39
CA PRO A 53 -10.47 10.18 -14.30
C PRO A 53 -10.84 11.33 -13.35
N ARG A 54 -12.12 11.52 -13.05
CA ARG A 54 -12.59 12.64 -12.20
C ARG A 54 -12.13 12.55 -10.73
N GLY A 55 -11.56 11.43 -10.32
CA GLY A 55 -10.97 11.28 -9.01
C GLY A 55 -10.67 9.83 -8.68
N VAL A 56 -9.40 9.52 -8.42
CA VAL A 56 -9.04 8.35 -7.63
C VAL A 56 -9.24 8.71 -6.17
N LYS A 57 -10.15 8.00 -5.48
CA LYS A 57 -10.37 8.16 -4.04
C LYS A 57 -9.87 6.93 -3.30
N LEU A 58 -9.08 7.13 -2.26
CA LEU A 58 -8.60 6.06 -1.40
C LEU A 58 -9.58 5.84 -0.25
N TRP A 59 -10.06 4.61 -0.12
CA TRP A 59 -10.90 4.18 0.99
C TRP A 59 -10.08 3.33 1.95
N ALA A 60 -10.30 3.49 3.25
CA ALA A 60 -9.69 2.63 4.25
C ALA A 60 -10.07 1.17 4.01
N LEU A 61 -9.09 0.28 4.12
CA LEU A 61 -9.40 -1.15 4.25
C LEU A 61 -10.09 -1.39 5.61
N PRO A 62 -10.85 -2.48 5.78
CA PRO A 62 -11.28 -2.91 7.10
C PRO A 62 -10.06 -3.02 8.04
N GLY A 63 -10.04 -2.25 9.14
CA GLY A 63 -8.88 -2.16 10.03
C GLY A 63 -7.75 -1.23 9.54
N GLY A 64 -7.93 -0.55 8.41
CA GLY A 64 -6.99 0.44 7.84
C GLY A 64 -7.06 1.83 8.49
N GLU A 65 -7.69 1.93 9.66
CA GLU A 65 -7.77 3.15 10.47
C GLU A 65 -7.18 2.84 11.87
N ASN A 66 -6.38 3.76 12.40
CA ASN A 66 -5.62 3.60 13.66
C ASN A 66 -6.53 3.46 14.89
N ASP A 67 -7.79 3.91 14.82
CA ASP A 67 -8.81 3.76 15.87
C ASP A 67 -9.52 2.40 15.82
N ILE A 68 -9.33 1.63 14.74
CA ILE A 68 -9.84 0.25 14.62
C ILE A 68 -8.73 -0.75 14.93
N MET A 69 -7.51 -0.49 14.46
CA MET A 69 -6.32 -1.31 14.68
C MET A 69 -5.33 -0.57 15.60
N ASP A 70 -5.74 -0.43 16.85
CA ASP A 70 -5.08 0.30 17.94
C ASP A 70 -4.23 -0.59 18.88
N GLY A 71 -4.27 -1.91 18.67
CA GLY A 71 -3.64 -2.90 19.53
C GLY A 71 -4.56 -3.55 20.56
N GLU A 72 -5.78 -3.04 20.79
CA GLU A 72 -6.70 -3.60 21.78
C GLU A 72 -7.47 -4.81 21.22
N ARG A 73 -7.95 -4.70 19.98
CA ARG A 73 -8.88 -5.68 19.38
C ARG A 73 -8.21 -6.75 18.51
N TRP A 74 -6.93 -6.58 18.20
CA TRP A 74 -6.19 -7.38 17.22
C TRP A 74 -4.94 -8.05 17.82
N GLY A 75 -5.02 -8.49 19.08
CA GLY A 75 -3.94 -9.23 19.73
C GLY A 75 -2.65 -8.42 19.91
N GLY A 76 -2.76 -7.12 20.17
CA GLY A 76 -1.62 -6.20 20.29
C GLY A 76 -1.12 -5.63 18.97
N LEU A 77 -1.69 -6.02 17.82
CA LEU A 77 -1.30 -5.48 16.52
C LEU A 77 -1.90 -4.10 16.27
N THR A 78 -1.05 -3.20 15.79
CA THR A 78 -1.41 -1.84 15.38
C THR A 78 -1.33 -1.70 13.87
N LEU A 79 -2.00 -0.68 13.32
CA LEU A 79 -1.89 -0.34 11.89
C LEU A 79 -0.43 -0.06 11.48
N LYS A 80 0.37 0.49 12.42
CA LYS A 80 1.79 0.73 12.23
C LYS A 80 2.59 -0.56 12.02
N ASP A 81 2.26 -1.62 12.73
CA ASP A 81 2.94 -2.92 12.56
C ASP A 81 2.75 -3.49 11.16
N ILE A 82 1.56 -3.29 10.57
CA ILE A 82 1.28 -3.66 9.16
C ILE A 82 2.16 -2.85 8.22
N VAL A 83 2.22 -1.53 8.38
CA VAL A 83 3.03 -0.64 7.53
C VAL A 83 4.52 -0.98 7.63
N ILE A 84 5.04 -1.21 8.83
CA ILE A 84 6.44 -1.63 9.04
C ILE A 84 6.70 -2.94 8.31
N SER A 85 5.84 -3.95 8.50
CA SER A 85 6.04 -5.25 7.86
C SER A 85 6.05 -5.16 6.33
N VAL A 86 5.16 -4.37 5.75
CA VAL A 86 5.06 -4.19 4.30
C VAL A 86 6.26 -3.42 3.76
N TYR A 87 6.62 -2.30 4.40
CA TYR A 87 7.73 -1.47 3.98
C TYR A 87 9.08 -2.17 4.07
N GLU A 88 9.34 -2.89 5.17
CA GLU A 88 10.60 -3.62 5.32
C GLU A 88 10.71 -4.76 4.29
N GLY A 89 9.61 -5.46 4.00
CA GLY A 89 9.56 -6.44 2.92
C GLY A 89 9.86 -5.81 1.55
N TYR A 90 9.24 -4.67 1.26
CA TYR A 90 9.47 -3.90 0.04
C TYR A 90 10.94 -3.45 -0.09
N ARG A 91 11.52 -2.90 0.98
CA ARG A 91 12.93 -2.46 1.05
C ARG A 91 13.89 -3.62 0.86
N MET A 92 13.67 -4.74 1.55
CA MET A 92 14.48 -5.96 1.43
C MET A 92 14.43 -6.55 0.02
N ASN A 93 13.31 -6.40 -0.69
CA ASN A 93 13.14 -6.83 -2.07
C ASN A 93 13.66 -5.80 -3.09
N GLY A 94 14.49 -4.84 -2.67
CA GLY A 94 15.07 -3.83 -3.55
C GLY A 94 14.07 -2.76 -4.01
N TYR A 95 13.12 -2.40 -3.14
CA TYR A 95 12.02 -1.48 -3.43
C TYR A 95 11.15 -2.00 -4.57
N LYS A 96 10.74 -3.27 -4.46
CA LYS A 96 9.84 -3.95 -5.40
C LYS A 96 8.71 -4.67 -4.66
N ASN A 97 7.50 -4.59 -5.22
CA ASN A 97 6.36 -5.36 -4.74
C ASN A 97 6.60 -6.86 -4.93
N GLY A 98 5.84 -7.68 -4.22
CA GLY A 98 5.96 -9.14 -4.30
C GLY A 98 7.17 -9.71 -3.56
N ALA A 99 7.59 -9.06 -2.46
CA ALA A 99 8.58 -9.63 -1.57
C ALA A 99 8.15 -11.05 -1.14
N THR A 100 9.10 -11.95 -0.91
CA THR A 100 8.79 -13.27 -0.36
C THR A 100 9.70 -13.48 0.83
N VAL A 101 9.10 -13.78 1.99
CA VAL A 101 9.86 -14.15 3.18
C VAL A 101 10.13 -15.64 3.09
N LYS A 102 11.40 -16.04 3.01
CA LYS A 102 11.75 -17.45 3.16
C LYS A 102 11.69 -17.77 4.64
N LEU A 103 11.24 -18.98 5.01
CA LEU A 103 11.23 -19.41 6.41
C LEU A 103 12.63 -19.31 7.05
N SER A 104 13.69 -19.44 6.26
CA SER A 104 15.09 -19.25 6.68
C SER A 104 15.41 -17.84 7.22
N ASP A 105 14.57 -16.86 6.90
CA ASP A 105 14.74 -15.46 7.30
C ASP A 105 13.94 -15.13 8.57
N ALA A 106 13.15 -16.08 9.07
CA ALA A 106 12.40 -15.92 10.30
C ALA A 106 13.34 -15.93 11.53
N VAL A 107 13.07 -15.02 12.46
CA VAL A 107 13.75 -14.94 13.74
C VAL A 107 12.78 -15.25 14.87
N ASP A 108 13.28 -15.86 15.95
CA ASP A 108 12.49 -16.08 17.16
C ASP A 108 12.21 -14.76 17.91
N VAL A 109 11.45 -14.83 19.00
CA VAL A 109 11.14 -13.68 19.87
C VAL A 109 12.38 -12.99 20.47
N LYS A 110 13.57 -13.59 20.39
CA LYS A 110 14.86 -13.04 20.84
C LYS A 110 15.75 -12.57 19.68
N GLY A 111 15.26 -12.62 18.44
CA GLY A 111 16.00 -12.19 17.25
C GLY A 111 16.98 -13.22 16.69
N ALA A 112 16.95 -14.47 17.15
CA ALA A 112 17.83 -15.53 16.66
C ALA A 112 17.22 -16.23 15.42
N LYS A 113 18.05 -16.49 14.40
CA LYS A 113 17.66 -17.36 13.27
C LYS A 113 17.47 -18.79 13.79
N THR A 114 16.31 -19.39 13.56
CA THR A 114 15.99 -20.74 14.07
C THR A 114 15.20 -21.55 13.05
N GLU A 115 15.48 -22.84 12.95
CA GLU A 115 14.68 -23.81 12.17
C GLU A 115 13.37 -24.17 12.89
N ALA A 116 13.29 -23.93 14.20
CA ALA A 116 12.16 -24.26 15.06
C ALA A 116 11.45 -22.98 15.53
N ILE A 117 10.92 -22.22 14.58
CA ILE A 117 10.26 -20.92 14.81
C ILE A 117 9.10 -21.06 15.81
N LEU A 118 8.42 -22.22 15.84
CA LEU A 118 7.27 -22.50 16.72
C LEU A 118 7.64 -22.92 18.16
N GLY A 119 8.90 -23.27 18.46
CA GLY A 119 9.29 -23.85 19.75
C GLY A 119 9.31 -22.84 20.92
N ASN A 120 9.55 -21.56 20.62
CA ASN A 120 9.61 -20.47 21.61
C ASN A 120 8.55 -19.38 21.35
N GLY A 121 7.57 -19.66 20.50
CA GLY A 121 6.66 -18.67 19.96
C GLY A 121 7.29 -17.84 18.83
N VAL A 122 6.47 -17.47 17.86
CA VAL A 122 6.88 -16.70 16.69
C VAL A 122 6.41 -15.26 16.87
N ARG A 123 7.34 -14.29 16.86
CA ARG A 123 7.04 -12.89 16.51
C ARG A 123 7.63 -12.64 15.12
N THR A 124 6.99 -13.22 14.11
CA THR A 124 7.23 -12.77 12.75
C THR A 124 6.45 -11.48 12.58
N PRO A 125 7.02 -10.43 11.96
CA PRO A 125 6.19 -9.48 11.26
C PRO A 125 5.32 -10.34 10.35
N GLY A 126 4.01 -10.42 10.62
CA GLY A 126 3.13 -11.20 9.77
C GLY A 126 3.37 -10.71 8.35
N TYR A 127 3.83 -11.58 7.46
CA TYR A 127 4.11 -11.14 6.10
C TYR A 127 2.76 -10.79 5.46
N VAL A 128 2.53 -9.50 5.29
CA VAL A 128 1.34 -8.97 4.66
C VAL A 128 1.73 -8.58 3.23
N PRO A 129 1.38 -9.37 2.20
CA PRO A 129 1.71 -9.08 0.80
C PRO A 129 0.82 -7.97 0.23
N ILE A 130 0.72 -6.83 0.92
CA ILE A 130 0.00 -5.68 0.40
C ILE A 130 1.00 -4.88 -0.47
N PRO A 131 0.68 -4.59 -1.74
CA PRO A 131 1.56 -3.82 -2.60
C PRO A 131 1.65 -2.36 -2.13
N ILE A 132 2.85 -1.78 -2.23
CA ILE A 132 3.08 -0.34 -2.07
C ILE A 132 2.85 0.36 -3.41
N CYS A 133 2.09 1.44 -3.36
CA CYS A 133 1.78 2.35 -4.45
C CYS A 133 2.36 3.74 -4.14
N THR A 134 2.88 4.42 -5.15
CA THR A 134 3.05 5.87 -5.11
C THR A 134 1.82 6.53 -5.74
N GLU A 135 1.62 7.82 -5.48
CA GLU A 135 0.54 8.59 -6.09
C GLU A 135 0.62 8.55 -7.63
N GLY A 136 1.80 8.82 -8.20
CA GLY A 136 1.99 8.84 -9.66
C GLY A 136 1.70 7.49 -10.31
N ARG A 137 2.09 6.37 -9.66
CA ARG A 137 1.76 5.03 -10.14
C ARG A 137 0.28 4.74 -10.07
N LEU A 138 -0.34 5.06 -8.96
CA LEU A 138 -1.76 4.85 -8.78
C LEU A 138 -2.56 5.59 -9.87
N TRP A 139 -2.15 6.80 -10.22
CA TRP A 139 -2.74 7.54 -11.35
C TRP A 139 -2.45 6.93 -12.72
N SER A 140 -1.21 6.50 -12.97
CA SER A 140 -0.83 5.87 -14.24
C SER A 140 -1.59 4.56 -14.47
N GLU A 141 -1.66 3.71 -13.44
CA GLU A 141 -2.38 2.44 -13.48
C GLU A 141 -3.89 2.68 -13.53
N ALA A 142 -4.43 3.69 -12.83
CA ALA A 142 -5.82 4.09 -12.99
C ALA A 142 -6.11 4.47 -14.44
N LYS A 143 -5.28 5.32 -15.05
CA LYS A 143 -5.46 5.72 -16.45
C LYS A 143 -5.44 4.50 -17.40
N HIS A 144 -4.44 3.63 -17.23
CA HIS A 144 -4.28 2.43 -18.04
C HIS A 144 -5.44 1.44 -17.87
N LEU A 145 -5.87 1.19 -16.63
CA LEU A 145 -7.03 0.35 -16.33
C LEU A 145 -8.28 0.91 -17.00
N PHE A 146 -8.56 2.21 -16.95
CA PHE A 146 -9.77 2.77 -17.55
C PHE A 146 -9.75 2.78 -19.08
N GLU A 147 -8.62 3.14 -19.70
CA GLU A 147 -8.45 3.09 -21.17
C GLU A 147 -8.68 1.68 -21.71
N ASN A 148 -8.09 0.67 -21.06
CA ASN A 148 -8.24 -0.72 -21.44
C ASN A 148 -9.58 -1.32 -21.03
N SER A 149 -10.16 -0.91 -19.89
CA SER A 149 -11.46 -1.39 -19.42
C SER A 149 -12.59 -0.92 -20.32
N LEU A 150 -12.53 0.30 -20.88
CA LEU A 150 -13.52 0.77 -21.84
C LEU A 150 -13.47 -0.06 -23.12
N GLU A 151 -12.29 -0.27 -23.71
CA GLU A 151 -12.16 -1.15 -24.87
C GLU A 151 -12.57 -2.60 -24.58
N ALA A 152 -12.22 -3.12 -23.40
CA ALA A 152 -12.56 -4.47 -22.97
C ALA A 152 -14.04 -4.63 -22.62
N LEU A 153 -14.71 -3.65 -22.00
CA LEU A 153 -16.15 -3.66 -21.74
C LEU A 153 -16.97 -3.70 -23.02
N PHE A 154 -16.52 -3.02 -24.08
CA PHE A 154 -17.21 -3.05 -25.38
C PHE A 154 -16.89 -4.29 -26.23
N LYS A 155 -15.76 -4.97 -26.01
CA LYS A 155 -15.33 -6.13 -26.82
C LYS A 155 -15.48 -7.49 -26.12
N ASN A 156 -15.32 -7.57 -24.80
CA ASN A 156 -15.42 -8.78 -23.98
C ASN A 156 -15.59 -8.42 -22.48
N PRO A 157 -16.85 -8.22 -22.00
CA PRO A 157 -17.11 -7.80 -20.62
C PRO A 157 -16.54 -8.78 -19.57
N ASP A 158 -16.41 -10.06 -19.91
CA ASP A 158 -15.90 -11.12 -19.04
C ASP A 158 -14.37 -11.05 -18.82
N LYS A 159 -13.65 -10.25 -19.62
CA LYS A 159 -12.20 -10.04 -19.54
C LYS A 159 -11.82 -8.62 -19.11
N ALA A 160 -12.80 -7.75 -18.83
CA ALA A 160 -12.56 -6.38 -18.41
C ALA A 160 -11.84 -6.29 -17.05
N TRP A 161 -11.86 -7.37 -16.27
CA TRP A 161 -11.11 -7.52 -15.03
C TRP A 161 -10.21 -8.76 -15.11
N ASP A 162 -9.09 -8.62 -15.82
CA ASP A 162 -7.90 -9.42 -15.55
C ASP A 162 -7.40 -9.04 -14.15
N GLY A 163 -7.71 -9.87 -13.16
CA GLY A 163 -7.30 -9.71 -11.76
C GLY A 163 -5.78 -9.81 -11.50
N GLY A 164 -4.93 -9.67 -12.52
CA GLY A 164 -3.47 -9.77 -12.44
C GLY A 164 -2.72 -8.44 -12.36
N SER A 165 -3.36 -7.30 -12.67
CA SER A 165 -2.69 -6.00 -12.61
C SER A 165 -2.84 -5.40 -11.22
N TYR A 166 -1.84 -5.59 -10.35
CA TYR A 166 -1.75 -4.81 -9.11
C TYR A 166 -1.88 -3.32 -9.50
N PRO A 167 -2.74 -2.51 -8.83
CA PRO A 167 -2.88 -1.08 -9.15
C PRO A 167 -1.60 -0.27 -8.90
N CYS A 168 -0.51 -0.92 -8.49
CA CYS A 168 0.80 -0.37 -8.20
C CYS A 168 1.91 -0.93 -9.12
N GLY A 169 1.58 -1.84 -10.04
CA GLY A 169 2.52 -2.62 -10.84
C GLY A 169 3.55 -3.39 -9.99
N GLU A 170 4.72 -3.67 -10.57
CA GLU A 170 5.86 -4.29 -9.87
C GLU A 170 6.42 -3.45 -8.71
N GLY A 171 5.96 -2.20 -8.55
CA GLY A 171 6.39 -1.31 -7.48
C GLY A 171 7.83 -0.82 -7.59
N ILE A 172 8.55 -1.04 -8.71
CA ILE A 172 9.93 -0.56 -8.88
C ILE A 172 9.94 0.96 -9.06
N LEU A 173 10.40 1.72 -8.08
CA LEU A 173 10.43 3.19 -8.18
C LEU A 173 11.30 3.69 -9.35
N SER A 174 10.79 4.66 -10.09
CA SER A 174 11.53 5.43 -11.10
C SER A 174 12.66 6.23 -10.46
N LYS A 175 13.54 6.82 -11.27
CA LYS A 175 14.62 7.69 -10.75
C LYS A 175 14.05 8.92 -10.04
N GLU A 176 13.00 9.49 -10.61
CA GLU A 176 12.30 10.66 -10.09
C GLU A 176 11.58 10.31 -8.78
N GLU A 177 10.92 9.15 -8.72
CA GLU A 177 10.31 8.65 -7.49
C GLU A 177 11.35 8.43 -6.39
N LYS A 178 12.46 7.74 -6.70
CA LYS A 178 13.56 7.55 -5.72
C LYS A 178 14.12 8.86 -5.20
N ALA A 179 14.28 9.86 -6.06
CA ALA A 179 14.72 11.18 -5.65
C ALA A 179 13.70 11.87 -4.73
N ALA A 180 12.40 11.77 -5.03
CA ALA A 180 11.33 12.32 -4.19
C ALA A 180 11.28 11.66 -2.81
N PHE A 181 11.50 10.35 -2.75
CA PHE A 181 11.55 9.57 -1.50
C PHE A 181 12.92 9.58 -0.81
N LYS A 182 13.94 10.22 -1.40
CA LYS A 182 15.32 10.28 -0.87
C LYS A 182 15.95 8.90 -0.64
N PHE A 183 15.71 7.96 -1.55
CA PHE A 183 16.32 6.63 -1.58
C PHE A 183 17.66 6.57 -2.32
#